data_AF-A0A9D4YNW3-F1
#
_entry.id   AF-A0A9D4YNW3-F1
#
_cell.length_a   1.000
_cell.length_b   1.000
_cell.length_c   1.000
_cell.angle_alpha   90.00
_cell.angle_beta   90.00
_cell.angle_gamma   90.00
#
_symmetry.space_group_name_H-M   'P 1'
#
loop_
_entity.id
_entity.type
_entity.pdbx_description
1 polymer ?
#
loop_
_entity_poly.entity_id
_entity_poly.type
_entity_poly.pdbx_seq_one_letter_code
_entity_poly.pdbx_strand_id
1 'polypeptide(L)'
;HIKNSTERRNLGYFSCGTGNPIDDCWRCDPNWQQNRKRLADCGIGFGRNAIGGRDGKFYVVTDPRDDDPVNPRPGTLRHAVIQDRPLWIVFKRDMVIQLKQELIMNSFKTINGRGANVHIANGVCITIQYVTNVIIHGLHIHDCVPTGNAMVRSSETHFGWRTMAD
;
A
#
# COMPACT_ATOMS: atom_id res chain seq x y z
N HIS A 1 -0.86 -29.04 -39.80
CA HIS A 1 -0.10 -29.13 -38.53
C HIS A 1 -1.03 -28.82 -37.37
N ILE A 2 -1.55 -29.87 -36.71
CA ILE A 2 -2.36 -29.74 -35.50
C ILE A 2 -1.38 -29.45 -34.36
N LYS A 3 -1.43 -28.24 -33.79
CA LYS A 3 -0.67 -27.91 -32.58
C LYS A 3 -1.27 -28.71 -31.43
N ASN A 4 -0.49 -29.63 -30.88
CA ASN A 4 -0.84 -30.44 -29.73
C ASN A 4 -1.10 -29.51 -28.53
N SER A 5 -2.34 -29.39 -28.07
CA SER A 5 -2.74 -28.49 -26.98
C SER A 5 -2.40 -29.03 -25.58
N THR A 6 -1.64 -30.14 -25.52
CA THR A 6 -1.11 -30.79 -24.33
C THR A 6 0.36 -30.49 -24.07
N GLU A 7 0.95 -29.48 -24.70
CA GLU A 7 2.10 -28.81 -24.08
C GLU A 7 1.60 -28.11 -22.81
N ARG A 8 1.67 -28.82 -21.67
CA ARG A 8 1.71 -28.15 -20.38
C ARG A 8 2.83 -27.13 -20.48
N ARG A 9 2.48 -25.84 -20.54
CA ARG A 9 3.45 -24.75 -20.42
C ARG A 9 4.33 -25.10 -19.25
N ASN A 10 5.63 -25.21 -19.50
CA ASN A 10 6.63 -25.37 -18.46
C ASN A 10 6.69 -24.02 -17.70
N LEU A 11 5.64 -23.76 -16.92
CA LEU A 11 5.60 -22.74 -15.89
C LEU A 11 6.58 -23.26 -14.85
N GLY A 12 7.87 -23.01 -15.08
CA GLY A 12 8.92 -23.29 -14.12
C GLY A 12 8.53 -22.61 -12.82
N TYR A 13 7.85 -23.38 -11.96
CA TYR A 13 7.48 -22.99 -10.63
C TYR A 13 8.81 -22.77 -9.95
N PHE A 14 9.14 -21.51 -9.68
CA PHE A 14 10.36 -21.12 -8.97
C PHE A 14 10.35 -21.83 -7.61
N SER A 15 10.98 -23.00 -7.55
CA SER A 15 10.94 -23.94 -6.43
C SER A 15 11.85 -23.49 -5.28
N CYS A 16 11.67 -22.26 -4.81
CA CYS A 16 12.23 -21.75 -3.56
C CYS A 16 11.12 -21.32 -2.57
N GLY A 17 9.84 -21.39 -2.97
CA GLY A 17 8.74 -20.77 -2.22
C GLY A 17 7.50 -21.64 -1.98
N THR A 18 6.49 -21.02 -1.35
CA THR A 18 5.32 -21.62 -0.68
C THR A 18 4.28 -22.24 -1.64
N GLY A 19 4.51 -22.14 -2.94
CA GLY A 19 3.59 -22.59 -3.98
C GLY A 19 2.65 -21.49 -4.49
N ASN A 20 2.80 -20.24 -4.06
CA ASN A 20 2.00 -19.11 -4.55
C ASN A 20 2.82 -18.26 -5.53
N PRO A 21 2.44 -18.15 -6.82
CA PRO A 21 3.25 -17.46 -7.84
C PRO A 21 3.54 -15.97 -7.56
N ILE A 22 2.66 -15.27 -6.85
CA ILE A 22 2.88 -13.86 -6.45
C ILE A 22 4.00 -13.80 -5.42
N ASP A 23 3.91 -14.65 -4.38
CA ASP A 23 4.90 -14.70 -3.32
C ASP A 23 6.25 -15.19 -3.85
N ASP A 24 6.25 -16.26 -4.64
CA ASP A 24 7.46 -16.86 -5.20
C ASP A 24 8.23 -15.86 -6.10
N CYS A 25 7.54 -14.92 -6.76
CA CYS A 25 8.15 -13.90 -7.61
C CYS A 25 9.10 -12.95 -6.85
N TRP A 26 8.80 -12.62 -5.58
CA TRP A 26 9.61 -11.70 -4.77
C TRP A 26 10.28 -12.34 -3.56
N ARG A 27 9.68 -13.37 -2.94
CA ARG A 27 10.26 -14.05 -1.76
C ARG A 27 11.46 -14.91 -2.10
N CYS A 28 11.52 -15.44 -3.32
CA CYS A 28 12.65 -16.23 -3.80
C CYS A 28 13.90 -15.38 -4.07
N ASP A 29 13.80 -14.05 -3.97
CA ASP A 29 14.97 -13.18 -3.98
C ASP A 29 15.61 -13.18 -2.58
N PRO A 30 16.82 -13.75 -2.38
CA PRO A 30 17.47 -13.74 -1.07
C PRO A 30 17.76 -12.32 -0.58
N ASN A 31 17.80 -11.33 -1.49
CA ASN A 31 18.01 -9.93 -1.19
C ASN A 31 16.71 -9.11 -1.27
N TRP A 32 15.53 -9.72 -1.13
CA TRP A 32 14.24 -9.02 -1.23
C TRP A 32 14.14 -7.78 -0.33
N GLN A 33 14.84 -7.78 0.81
CA GLN A 33 14.89 -6.65 1.75
C GLN A 33 15.56 -5.41 1.14
N GLN A 34 16.55 -5.61 0.27
CA GLN A 34 17.22 -4.55 -0.49
C GLN A 34 16.43 -4.24 -1.77
N ASN A 35 15.77 -5.25 -2.34
CA ASN A 35 14.96 -5.16 -3.55
C ASN A 35 13.45 -4.98 -3.27
N ARG A 36 13.09 -4.16 -2.27
CA ARG A 36 11.69 -4.07 -1.79
C ARG A 36 10.68 -3.81 -2.91
N LYS A 37 11.07 -3.01 -3.90
CA LYS A 37 10.23 -2.55 -5.00
C LYS A 37 9.87 -3.61 -6.03
N ARG A 38 10.63 -4.72 -6.10
CA ARG A 38 10.36 -5.87 -6.99
C ARG A 38 8.97 -6.44 -6.81
N LEU A 39 8.37 -6.29 -5.62
CA LEU A 39 6.99 -6.67 -5.34
C LEU A 39 5.99 -6.08 -6.37
N ALA A 40 6.24 -4.87 -6.89
CA ALA A 40 5.35 -4.23 -7.86
C ALA A 40 5.28 -4.95 -9.22
N ASP A 41 6.28 -5.77 -9.55
CA ASP A 41 6.32 -6.53 -10.80
C ASP A 41 5.70 -7.93 -10.66
N CYS A 42 5.27 -8.30 -9.45
CA CYS A 42 4.75 -9.63 -9.12
C CYS A 42 3.22 -9.74 -9.15
N GLY A 43 2.52 -8.67 -9.55
CA GLY A 43 1.07 -8.66 -9.64
C GLY A 43 0.55 -9.62 -10.72
N ILE A 44 -0.56 -10.32 -10.43
CA ILE A 44 -1.28 -11.17 -11.39
C ILE A 44 -2.76 -10.79 -11.44
N GLY A 45 -3.51 -11.35 -12.39
CA GLY A 45 -4.94 -11.06 -12.54
C GLY A 45 -5.22 -9.65 -13.08
N PHE A 46 -6.38 -9.07 -12.74
CA PHE A 46 -6.77 -7.75 -13.24
C PHE A 46 -5.91 -6.60 -12.68
N GLY A 47 -5.38 -6.75 -11.47
CA GLY A 47 -4.52 -5.76 -10.81
C GLY A 47 -3.04 -5.81 -11.24
N ARG A 48 -2.65 -6.69 -12.17
CA ARG A 48 -1.25 -6.95 -12.54
C ARG A 48 -0.44 -5.73 -13.01
N ASN A 49 -1.12 -4.69 -13.51
CA ASN A 49 -0.48 -3.48 -14.01
C ASN A 49 -0.28 -2.40 -12.94
N ALA A 50 -0.71 -2.63 -11.70
CA ALA A 50 -0.53 -1.66 -10.62
C ALA A 50 0.96 -1.59 -10.24
N ILE A 51 1.64 -0.50 -10.62
CA ILE A 51 3.06 -0.30 -10.29
C ILE A 51 3.27 0.39 -8.92
N GLY A 52 2.19 0.88 -8.30
CA GLY A 52 2.27 1.56 -7.01
C GLY A 52 3.21 2.78 -7.05
N GLY A 53 4.04 2.92 -6.03
CA GLY A 53 5.10 3.92 -5.95
C GLY A 53 6.48 3.41 -6.34
N ARG A 54 6.58 2.34 -7.16
CA ARG A 54 7.85 1.69 -7.55
C ARG A 54 8.89 2.69 -8.04
N ASP A 55 8.48 3.63 -8.87
CA ASP A 55 9.39 4.58 -9.53
C ASP A 55 9.62 5.86 -8.70
N GLY A 56 9.07 5.89 -7.49
CA GLY A 56 9.19 6.99 -6.53
C GLY A 56 10.32 6.85 -5.52
N LYS A 57 10.46 7.82 -4.61
CA LYS A 57 11.39 7.69 -3.47
C LYS A 57 10.79 6.83 -2.37
N PHE A 58 11.65 6.30 -1.50
CA PHE A 58 11.19 5.75 -0.23
C PHE A 58 10.68 6.88 0.66
N TYR A 59 9.57 6.65 1.34
CA TYR A 59 9.10 7.47 2.44
C TYR A 59 9.04 6.60 3.69
N VAL A 60 9.74 6.98 4.75
CA VAL A 60 9.76 6.21 6.00
C VAL A 60 8.80 6.86 6.99
N VAL A 61 7.74 6.15 7.35
CA VAL A 61 6.85 6.54 8.44
C VAL A 61 7.57 6.33 9.76
N THR A 62 7.68 7.41 10.53
CA THR A 62 8.37 7.45 11.83
C THR A 62 7.43 7.82 12.97
N ASP A 63 6.30 8.46 12.65
CA ASP A 63 5.30 8.94 13.60
C ASP A 63 3.94 8.28 13.29
N PRO A 64 3.37 7.49 14.23
CA PRO A 64 2.08 6.83 14.02
C PRO A 64 0.88 7.74 14.24
N ARG A 65 1.07 8.99 14.69
CA ARG A 65 -0.03 9.90 15.01
C ARG A 65 -0.77 10.38 13.77
N ASP A 66 -2.06 10.62 13.95
CA ASP A 66 -2.97 11.17 12.94
C ASP A 66 -3.73 12.39 13.48
N ASP A 67 -2.99 13.37 14.01
CA ASP A 67 -3.58 14.43 14.84
C ASP A 67 -4.48 15.40 14.06
N ASP A 68 -4.12 15.70 12.81
CA ASP A 68 -4.78 16.68 11.95
C ASP A 68 -5.02 16.07 10.55
N PRO A 69 -6.27 15.72 10.20
CA PRO A 69 -6.64 15.21 8.89
C PRO A 69 -6.45 16.21 7.73
N VAL A 70 -6.34 17.50 8.03
CA VAL A 70 -6.14 18.58 7.06
C VAL A 70 -4.66 18.93 6.94
N ASN A 71 -3.88 18.99 8.02
CA ASN A 71 -2.46 19.38 7.98
C ASN A 71 -1.56 18.27 8.56
N PRO A 72 -1.42 17.13 7.87
CA PRO A 72 -0.63 16.03 8.38
C PRO A 72 0.87 16.40 8.41
N ARG A 73 1.56 16.05 9.49
CA ARG A 73 2.99 16.32 9.65
C ARG A 73 3.86 15.38 8.81
N PRO A 74 4.99 15.86 8.24
CA PRO A 74 6.01 14.97 7.69
C PRO A 74 6.43 13.88 8.70
N GLY A 75 6.65 12.67 8.20
CA GLY A 75 6.92 11.48 9.00
C GLY A 75 5.69 10.66 9.38
N THR A 76 4.46 11.16 9.18
CA THR A 76 3.22 10.38 9.35
C THR A 76 2.80 9.64 8.08
N LEU A 77 1.94 8.62 8.23
CA LEU A 77 1.34 7.91 7.11
C LEU A 77 0.43 8.82 6.27
N ARG A 78 -0.41 9.64 6.92
CA ARG A 78 -1.31 10.58 6.20
C ARG A 78 -0.53 11.55 5.33
N HIS A 79 0.56 12.12 5.83
CA HIS A 79 1.38 13.01 5.01
C HIS A 79 1.97 12.27 3.80
N ALA A 80 2.38 11.00 3.96
CA ALA A 80 2.98 10.20 2.90
C ALA A 80 2.01 9.91 1.74
N VAL A 81 0.77 9.54 2.05
CA VAL A 81 -0.18 9.05 1.04
C VAL A 81 -0.79 10.16 0.19
N ILE A 82 -0.80 11.40 0.68
CA ILE A 82 -1.36 12.55 -0.06
C ILE A 82 -0.37 13.21 -1.02
N GLN A 83 0.93 12.90 -0.93
CA GLN A 83 1.95 13.55 -1.77
C GLN A 83 1.63 13.32 -3.25
N ASP A 84 1.87 14.30 -4.11
CA ASP A 84 1.51 14.17 -5.53
C ASP A 84 2.49 13.27 -6.30
N ARG A 85 3.75 13.20 -5.82
CA ARG A 85 4.78 12.33 -6.37
C ARG A 85 4.57 10.85 -6.02
N PRO A 86 5.07 9.91 -6.85
CA PRO A 86 5.10 8.50 -6.50
C PRO A 86 5.90 8.24 -5.22
N LEU A 87 5.41 7.39 -4.33
CA LEU A 87 6.12 7.04 -3.09
C LEU A 87 5.98 5.57 -2.70
N TRP A 88 7.12 4.99 -2.33
CA TRP A 88 7.20 3.68 -1.70
C TRP A 88 7.29 3.84 -0.18
N ILE A 89 6.17 3.71 0.50
CA ILE A 89 5.99 4.00 1.91
C ILE A 89 6.34 2.75 2.73
N VAL A 90 7.28 2.90 3.67
CA VAL A 90 7.73 1.87 4.61
C VAL A 90 7.67 2.40 6.04
N PHE A 91 7.87 1.52 7.02
CA PHE A 91 7.71 1.85 8.43
C PHE A 91 9.03 1.64 9.17
N LYS A 92 9.40 2.60 10.02
CA LYS A 92 10.66 2.55 10.78
C LYS A 92 10.67 1.45 11.84
N ARG A 93 9.50 1.13 12.40
CA ARG A 93 9.29 0.21 13.52
C ARG A 93 7.85 -0.25 13.54
N ASP A 94 7.57 -1.22 14.40
CA ASP A 94 6.22 -1.64 14.75
C ASP A 94 5.40 -0.45 15.26
N MET A 95 4.15 -0.36 14.83
CA MET A 95 3.26 0.71 15.26
C MET A 95 1.79 0.39 15.05
N VAL A 96 0.95 0.99 15.88
CA VAL A 96 -0.50 1.05 15.72
C VAL A 96 -0.86 2.48 15.31
N ILE A 97 -1.52 2.61 14.18
CA ILE A 97 -1.97 3.88 13.60
C ILE A 97 -3.49 3.93 13.74
N GLN A 98 -3.95 4.81 14.64
CA GLN A 98 -5.36 5.10 14.79
C GLN A 98 -5.70 6.33 13.95
N LEU A 99 -6.41 6.13 12.85
CA LEU A 99 -6.80 7.20 11.95
C LEU A 99 -8.02 7.95 12.53
N LYS A 100 -7.94 9.27 12.62
CA LYS A 100 -9.04 10.12 13.10
C LYS A 100 -10.16 10.27 12.08
N GLN A 101 -9.81 10.13 10.81
CA GLN A 101 -10.69 10.24 9.64
C GLN A 101 -10.15 9.29 8.57
N GLU A 102 -10.92 8.99 7.54
CA GLU A 102 -10.47 8.12 6.44
C GLU A 102 -9.11 8.55 5.88
N LEU A 103 -8.27 7.58 5.57
CA LEU A 103 -6.98 7.81 4.93
C LEU A 103 -7.16 7.83 3.41
N ILE A 104 -7.42 9.03 2.86
CA ILE A 104 -7.60 9.21 1.41
C ILE A 104 -6.25 9.04 0.70
N MET A 105 -6.19 8.05 -0.19
CA MET A 105 -5.01 7.74 -0.99
C MET A 105 -4.91 8.61 -2.23
N ASN A 106 -3.73 9.13 -2.54
CA ASN A 106 -3.39 9.66 -3.86
C ASN A 106 -2.85 8.53 -4.78
N SER A 107 -2.77 8.78 -6.10
CA SER A 107 -2.23 7.81 -7.07
C SER A 107 -0.74 7.53 -6.87
N PHE A 108 -0.26 6.42 -7.43
CA PHE A 108 1.16 6.01 -7.42
C PHE A 108 1.74 5.84 -6.00
N LYS A 109 1.02 5.12 -5.16
CA LYS A 109 1.42 4.86 -3.77
C LYS A 109 1.60 3.37 -3.54
N THR A 110 2.67 3.01 -2.84
CA THR A 110 2.79 1.70 -2.22
C THR A 110 2.88 1.86 -0.72
N ILE A 111 1.99 1.23 0.05
CA ILE A 111 2.17 1.03 1.49
C ILE A 111 2.71 -0.38 1.70
N ASN A 112 3.92 -0.48 2.22
CA ASN A 112 4.63 -1.74 2.40
C ASN A 112 5.03 -1.94 3.86
N GLY A 113 4.24 -2.72 4.59
CA GLY A 113 4.48 -3.04 6.00
C GLY A 113 5.53 -4.11 6.25
N ARG A 114 6.11 -4.75 5.22
CA ARG A 114 7.12 -5.81 5.44
C ARG A 114 8.29 -5.31 6.30
N GLY A 115 8.67 -6.11 7.30
CA GLY A 115 9.75 -5.80 8.23
C GLY A 115 9.34 -4.96 9.44
N ALA A 116 8.05 -4.67 9.60
CA ALA A 116 7.47 -4.09 10.80
C ALA A 116 6.07 -4.68 11.03
N ASN A 117 5.64 -4.81 12.27
CA ASN A 117 4.27 -5.14 12.61
C ASN A 117 3.42 -3.86 12.66
N VAL A 118 2.65 -3.60 11.60
CA VAL A 118 1.92 -2.34 11.42
C VAL A 118 0.42 -2.61 11.43
N HIS A 119 -0.26 -2.02 12.39
CA HIS A 119 -1.70 -2.08 12.54
C HIS A 119 -2.32 -0.72 12.17
N ILE A 120 -3.36 -0.71 11.34
CA ILE A 120 -4.28 0.41 11.17
C ILE A 120 -5.59 -0.03 11.81
N ALA A 121 -5.92 0.53 12.97
CA ALA A 121 -6.99 0.00 13.80
C ALA A 121 -7.63 1.02 14.75
N ASN A 122 -8.80 0.67 15.28
CA ASN A 122 -9.56 1.43 16.28
C ASN A 122 -10.00 2.83 15.82
N GLY A 123 -10.17 3.02 14.53
CA GLY A 123 -10.54 4.30 13.90
C GLY A 123 -11.08 4.04 12.49
N VAL A 124 -11.03 5.04 11.62
CA VAL A 124 -11.39 4.82 10.20
C VAL A 124 -10.27 4.07 9.49
N CYS A 125 -10.58 3.53 8.32
CA CYS A 125 -9.64 2.82 7.47
C CYS A 125 -9.31 3.61 6.18
N ILE A 126 -8.86 2.90 5.15
CA ILE A 126 -8.26 3.50 3.95
C ILE A 126 -9.32 3.69 2.86
N THR A 127 -9.32 4.88 2.24
CA THR A 127 -10.19 5.18 1.09
C THR A 127 -9.37 5.32 -0.18
N ILE A 128 -9.73 4.54 -1.21
CA ILE A 128 -9.15 4.61 -2.56
C ILE A 128 -10.27 4.99 -3.52
N GLN A 129 -10.30 6.26 -3.93
CA GLN A 129 -11.37 6.80 -4.77
C GLN A 129 -10.77 7.65 -5.90
N TYR A 130 -11.20 7.41 -7.14
CA TYR A 130 -10.77 8.17 -8.33
C TYR A 130 -9.24 8.29 -8.52
N VAL A 131 -8.49 7.26 -8.11
CA VAL A 131 -7.02 7.19 -8.21
C VAL A 131 -6.58 5.87 -8.83
N THR A 132 -5.33 5.82 -9.30
CA THR A 132 -4.75 4.63 -9.94
C THR A 132 -3.40 4.27 -9.32
N ASN A 133 -2.91 3.06 -9.62
CA ASN A 133 -1.58 2.61 -9.22
C ASN A 133 -1.36 2.68 -7.69
N VAL A 134 -2.21 1.97 -6.95
CA VAL A 134 -2.07 1.81 -5.50
C VAL A 134 -1.76 0.34 -5.17
N ILE A 135 -0.75 0.12 -4.33
CA ILE A 135 -0.41 -1.19 -3.76
C ILE A 135 -0.46 -1.06 -2.24
N ILE A 136 -1.22 -1.91 -1.57
CA ILE A 136 -1.24 -2.02 -0.11
C ILE A 136 -0.83 -3.46 0.25
N HIS A 137 0.25 -3.62 1.01
CA HIS A 137 0.82 -4.93 1.28
C HIS A 137 1.46 -5.02 2.67
N GLY A 138 1.22 -6.15 3.34
CA GLY A 138 1.86 -6.49 4.62
C GLY A 138 1.41 -5.63 5.80
N LEU A 139 0.13 -5.22 5.83
CA LEU A 139 -0.49 -4.48 6.94
C LEU A 139 -1.53 -5.35 7.65
N HIS A 140 -1.76 -5.06 8.92
CA HIS A 140 -2.93 -5.51 9.67
C HIS A 140 -3.94 -4.37 9.69
N ILE A 141 -5.13 -4.58 9.11
CA ILE A 141 -6.22 -3.58 9.09
C ILE A 141 -7.43 -4.24 9.73
N HIS A 142 -7.92 -3.69 10.84
CA HIS A 142 -9.01 -4.26 11.63
C HIS A 142 -9.67 -3.20 12.52
N ASP A 143 -10.81 -3.52 13.12
CA ASP A 143 -11.56 -2.63 14.01
C ASP A 143 -11.83 -1.24 13.38
N CYS A 144 -12.16 -1.24 12.09
CA CYS A 144 -12.57 -0.04 11.36
C CYS A 144 -13.94 0.41 11.90
N VAL A 145 -14.03 1.66 12.32
CA VAL A 145 -15.27 2.27 12.83
C VAL A 145 -15.55 3.58 12.10
N PRO A 146 -16.84 3.87 11.76
CA PRO A 146 -17.25 5.16 11.21
C PRO A 146 -16.84 6.32 12.11
N THR A 147 -16.41 7.43 11.52
CA THR A 147 -16.20 8.70 12.23
C THR A 147 -17.14 9.78 11.73
N GLY A 148 -17.35 10.79 12.57
CA GLY A 148 -18.14 11.95 12.22
C GLY A 148 -17.50 12.81 11.13
N ASN A 149 -18.26 13.80 10.67
CA ASN A 149 -17.89 14.66 9.55
C ASN A 149 -16.62 15.47 9.84
N ALA A 150 -15.78 15.64 8.82
CA ALA A 150 -14.56 16.43 8.93
C ALA A 150 -14.10 16.96 7.57
N MET A 151 -13.22 17.96 7.61
CA MET A 151 -12.38 18.27 6.45
C MET A 151 -11.24 17.27 6.39
N VAL A 152 -11.01 16.69 5.22
CA VAL A 152 -9.94 15.70 5.02
C VAL A 152 -9.12 16.07 3.79
N ARG A 153 -7.79 16.09 3.95
CA ARG A 153 -6.85 16.33 2.84
C ARG A 153 -6.66 15.07 2.00
N SER A 154 -6.74 15.23 0.67
CA SER A 154 -6.57 14.14 -0.31
C SER A 154 -5.34 14.33 -1.22
N SER A 155 -4.82 15.55 -1.35
CA SER A 155 -3.57 15.85 -2.06
C SER A 155 -2.82 17.01 -1.41
N GLU A 156 -1.64 17.37 -1.93
CA GLU A 156 -0.89 18.54 -1.44
C GLU A 156 -1.69 19.84 -1.56
N THR A 157 -2.58 19.93 -2.55
CA THR A 157 -3.34 21.15 -2.88
C THR A 157 -4.84 21.05 -2.57
N HIS A 158 -5.38 19.86 -2.29
CA HIS A 158 -6.81 19.65 -2.11
C HIS A 158 -7.17 19.02 -0.76
N PHE A 159 -8.16 19.62 -0.11
CA PHE A 159 -8.91 19.05 1.02
C PHE A 159 -10.39 19.37 0.84
N GLY A 160 -11.26 18.47 1.29
CA GLY A 160 -12.70 18.59 1.08
C GLY A 160 -13.50 18.13 2.29
N TRP A 161 -14.77 18.53 2.34
CA TRP A 161 -15.71 18.09 3.36
C TRP A 161 -16.08 16.63 3.12
N ARG A 162 -15.96 15.81 4.16
CA ARG A 162 -16.37 14.41 4.15
C ARG A 162 -17.48 14.23 5.18
N THR A 163 -18.56 13.60 4.71
CA THR A 163 -19.64 13.13 5.57
C THR A 163 -19.17 11.88 6.33
N MET A 164 -20.03 11.32 7.18
CA MET A 164 -19.78 10.08 7.89
C MET A 164 -19.10 9.05 6.97
N ALA A 165 -17.89 8.64 7.35
CA ALA A 165 -17.15 7.60 6.65
C ALA A 165 -17.87 6.26 6.85
N ASP A 166 -17.92 5.45 5.79
CA ASP A 166 -18.55 4.13 5.77
C ASP A 166 -17.72 3.04 6.47
#